data_AF-A0A3C0IY43-F1
#
_entry.id   AF-A0A3C0IY43-F1
#
_cell.length_a   1.000
_cell.length_b   1.000
_cell.length_c   1.000
_cell.angle_alpha   90.00
_cell.angle_beta   90.00
_cell.angle_gamma   90.00
#
_symmetry.space_group_name_H-M   'P 1'
#
loop_
_entity.id
_entity.type
_entity.pdbx_description
1 polymer ?
#
loop_
_entity_poly.entity_id
_entity_poly.type
_entity_poly.pdbx_seq_one_letter_code
_entity_poly.pdbx_strand_id
1 'polypeptide(L)' 'MSSRKIDPVRLIPLGGIGEIGKNMLVVEYGSDIIVVDSGLMFPDEDMFGVDLVIPDVTYLEENRER' A
#
# COMPACT_ATOMS: atom_id res chain seq x y z
N MET A 1 14.20 -13.07 -33.42
CA MET A 1 14.43 -12.44 -32.10
C MET A 1 13.09 -12.39 -31.39
N SER A 2 12.92 -13.15 -30.31
CA SER A 2 11.69 -13.10 -29.50
C SER A 2 11.63 -11.74 -28.82
N SER A 3 10.52 -11.01 -28.95
CA SER A 3 10.32 -9.77 -28.18
C SER A 3 10.34 -10.11 -26.69
N ARG A 4 11.13 -9.41 -25.89
CA ARG A 4 11.02 -9.52 -24.43
C ARG A 4 9.63 -9.02 -24.05
N LYS A 5 8.81 -9.90 -23.49
CA LYS A 5 7.57 -9.52 -22.81
C LYS A 5 7.98 -8.80 -21.53
N ILE A 6 7.58 -7.54 -21.40
CA ILE A 6 7.82 -6.73 -20.21
C ILE A 6 6.49 -6.70 -19.45
N ASP A 7 6.50 -7.13 -18.20
CA ASP A 7 5.31 -7.01 -17.36
C ASP A 7 5.05 -5.54 -17.01
N PRO A 8 3.77 -5.11 -16.94
CA PRO A 8 3.45 -3.75 -16.54
C PRO A 8 3.79 -3.54 -15.06
N VAL A 9 4.31 -2.36 -14.73
CA VAL A 9 4.45 -1.92 -13.34
C VAL A 9 3.10 -1.41 -12.86
N ARG A 10 2.62 -1.90 -11.71
CA ARG A 10 1.40 -1.40 -11.05
C ARG A 10 1.78 -0.63 -9.80
N LEU A 11 1.14 0.52 -9.60
CA LEU A 11 1.29 1.37 -8.43
C LEU A 11 -0.06 1.43 -7.72
N ILE A 12 -0.11 0.93 -6.48
CA ILE A 12 -1.35 0.79 -5.71
C ILE A 12 -1.13 1.49 -4.36
N PRO A 13 -1.57 2.75 -4.20
CA PRO A 13 -1.50 3.41 -2.91
C PRO A 13 -2.55 2.82 -1.97
N LEU A 14 -2.11 2.26 -0.84
CA LEU A 14 -2.97 1.78 0.24
C LEU A 14 -3.23 2.86 1.30
N GLY A 15 -2.43 3.93 1.30
CA GLY A 15 -2.68 5.13 2.11
C GLY A 15 -1.74 6.28 1.76
N GLY A 16 -2.05 7.49 2.27
CA GLY A 16 -1.27 8.71 2.04
C GLY A 16 -1.68 9.54 0.82
N ILE A 17 -2.73 9.12 0.08
CA ILE A 17 -3.27 9.90 -1.05
C ILE A 17 -4.46 10.73 -0.58
N GLY A 18 -4.34 12.05 -0.66
CA GLY A 18 -5.40 12.98 -0.23
C GLY A 18 -5.52 13.16 1.28
N GLU A 19 -4.58 12.61 2.06
CA GLU A 19 -4.53 12.67 3.52
C GLU A 19 -3.09 12.89 4.00
N ILE A 20 -2.90 13.24 5.28
CA ILE A 20 -1.57 13.40 5.89
C ILE A 20 -1.28 12.19 6.77
N GLY A 21 -0.20 11.45 6.47
CA GLY A 21 0.17 10.24 7.19
C GLY A 21 -0.40 8.98 6.54
N LYS A 22 -0.29 7.84 7.23
CA LYS A 22 -0.75 6.52 6.75
C LYS A 22 -0.16 6.14 5.38
N ASN A 23 1.05 6.62 5.07
CA ASN A 23 1.70 6.39 3.78
C ASN A 23 1.99 4.90 3.58
N MET A 24 1.50 4.33 2.48
CA MET A 24 1.85 2.97 2.05
C MET A 24 1.60 2.84 0.55
N LEU A 25 2.67 2.57 -0.21
CA LEU A 25 2.59 2.33 -1.65
C LEU A 25 3.03 0.91 -1.98
N VAL A 26 2.18 0.19 -2.70
CA VAL A 26 2.52 -1.10 -3.29
C VAL A 26 2.98 -0.89 -4.73
N VAL A 27 4.13 -1.47 -5.04
CA VAL A 27 4.70 -1.55 -6.39
C VAL A 27 4.72 -3.01 -6.80
N GLU A 28 4.06 -3.34 -7.91
CA GLU A 28 4.05 -4.71 -8.44
C GLU A 28 4.74 -4.80 -9.80
N TYR A 29 5.44 -5.91 -10.01
CA TYR A 29 6.03 -6.28 -11.30
C TYR A 29 6.00 -7.81 -11.46
N GLY A 30 5.22 -8.30 -12.42
CA GLY A 30 5.03 -9.74 -12.59
C GLY A 30 4.39 -10.38 -11.34
N SER A 31 5.04 -11.38 -10.75
CA SER A 31 4.63 -11.98 -9.48
C SER A 31 4.98 -11.10 -8.28
N ASP A 32 6.02 -10.28 -8.37
CA ASP A 32 6.68 -9.71 -7.20
C ASP A 32 5.93 -8.48 -6.68
N ILE A 33 5.99 -8.30 -5.36
CA ILE A 33 5.42 -7.15 -4.64
C ILE A 33 6.53 -6.48 -3.83
N ILE A 34 6.62 -5.14 -3.95
CA ILE A 34 7.43 -4.29 -3.09
C ILE A 34 6.50 -3.31 -2.38
N VAL A 35 6.62 -3.23 -1.06
CA VAL A 35 5.92 -2.24 -0.23
C VAL A 35 6.90 -1.12 0.12
N VAL A 36 6.49 0.13 -0.10
CA VAL A 36 7.20 1.33 0.30
C VAL A 36 6.42 1.99 1.43
N ASP A 37 7.11 2.19 2.56
CA ASP A 37 6.58 2.66 3.84
C ASP A 37 5.52 1.77 4.49
N SER A 38 5.32 2.03 5.78
CA SER A 38 4.23 1.48 6.59
C SER A 38 3.83 2.54 7.61
N GLY A 39 3.39 3.68 7.07
CA GLY A 39 3.06 4.86 7.85
C GLY A 39 1.77 4.68 8.65
N LEU A 40 1.62 5.54 9.65
CA LEU A 40 0.41 5.68 10.45
C LEU A 40 -0.08 7.13 10.40
N MET A 41 -1.30 7.36 10.87
CA MET A 41 -1.88 8.68 11.06
C MET A 41 -2.41 8.79 12.48
N PHE A 42 -2.28 9.98 13.07
CA PHE A 42 -2.93 10.29 14.34
C PHE A 42 -4.44 10.52 14.11
N PRO A 43 -5.29 10.09 15.04
CA PRO A 43 -6.74 10.27 14.93
C PRO A 43 -7.14 11.74 14.91
N ASP A 44 -8.24 12.04 14.23
CA ASP A 44 -8.90 13.36 14.28
C ASP A 44 -9.60 13.56 15.64
N GLU A 45 -9.94 14.82 15.96
CA GLU A 45 -10.50 15.20 17.28
C GLU A 45 -11.82 14.49 17.62
N ASP A 46 -12.56 14.00 16.63
CA ASP A 46 -13.83 13.30 16.77
C ASP A 46 -13.70 11.77 16.87
N MET A 47 -12.50 11.23 16.68
CA MET A 47 -12.21 9.79 16.75
C MET A 47 -11.95 9.32 18.19
N PHE A 48 -12.96 9.42 19.05
CA PHE A 48 -12.82 9.09 20.47
C PHE A 48 -12.41 7.63 20.72
N GLY A 49 -11.36 7.45 21.53
CA GLY A 49 -10.86 6.13 21.93
C GLY A 49 -9.98 5.42 20.89
N VAL A 50 -9.68 6.08 19.77
CA VAL A 50 -8.70 5.61 18.79
C VAL A 50 -7.32 6.15 19.17
N ASP A 51 -6.29 5.30 19.16
CA ASP A 51 -4.90 5.73 19.39
C ASP A 51 -4.19 6.08 18.08
N LEU A 52 -4.40 5.28 17.03
CA LEU A 52 -3.72 5.36 15.74
C LEU A 52 -4.65 4.88 14.61
N VAL A 53 -4.44 5.41 13.40
CA VAL A 53 -5.07 4.94 12.16
C VAL A 53 -4.00 4.36 11.23
N ILE A 54 -4.23 3.15 10.73
CA ILE A 54 -3.31 2.41 9.86
C ILE A 54 -3.94 2.12 8.48
N PRO A 55 -3.14 1.88 7.42
CA PRO A 55 -3.66 1.50 6.11
C PRO A 55 -4.42 0.18 6.16
N ASP A 56 -5.41 0.01 5.28
CA ASP A 56 -6.03 -1.29 5.04
C ASP A 56 -5.09 -2.16 4.20
N VAL A 57 -4.58 -3.23 4.81
CA VAL A 57 -3.61 -4.15 4.21
C VAL A 57 -4.25 -5.41 3.64
N THR A 58 -5.58 -5.49 3.55
CA THR A 58 -6.30 -6.68 3.03
C THR A 58 -5.72 -7.15 1.68
N TYR A 59 -5.38 -6.22 0.79
CA TYR A 59 -4.72 -6.54 -0.48
C TYR A 59 -3.42 -7.35 -0.32
N LEU A 60 -2.57 -6.95 0.64
CA LEU A 60 -1.30 -7.62 0.91
C LEU A 60 -1.53 -8.99 1.57
N GLU A 61 -2.51 -9.11 2.46
CA GLU A 61 -2.87 -10.39 3.09
C GLU A 61 -3.34 -11.43 2.06
N GLU A 62 -4.19 -11.01 1.12
CA GLU A 62 -4.69 -11.85 0.03
C GLU A 62 -3.57 -12.27 -0.95
N ASN A 63 -2.49 -11.50 -1.03
CA ASN A 63 -1.38 -11.70 -1.96
C ASN A 63 -0.08 -12.13 -1.28
N ARG A 64 -0.09 -12.50 0.00
CA ARG A 64 1.11 -12.72 0.82
C ARG A 64 2.09 -13.79 0.32
N GLU A 65 1.62 -14.71 -0.52
CA GLU A 65 2.42 -15.84 -1.06
C GLU A 65 3.19 -15.45 -2.34
N ARG A 66 3.07 -14.19 -2.76
CA ARG A 66 3.74 -13.60 -3.91
C ARG A 66 5.09 -12.99 -3.54
#